data_AF-A0A060YI04-F1
#
_entry.id   AF-A0A060YI04-F1
#
_cell.length_a   1.000
_cell.length_b   1.000
_cell.length_c   1.000
_cell.angle_alpha   90.00
_cell.angle_beta   90.00
_cell.angle_gamma   90.00
#
_symmetry.space_group_name_H-M   'P 1'
#
loop_
_entity.id
_entity.type
_entity.pdbx_description
1 polymer ?
#
loop_
_entity_poly.entity_id
_entity_poly.type
_entity_poly.pdbx_seq_one_letter_code
_entity_poly.pdbx_strand_id
1 'polypeptide(L)'
;MFAEASLSVWGWGGLGVVLFLITFGPFAVFYLAFYIFCFVGGGFVVTLLFGKTNSERHLERCEHSYLPATQTGILKTLDEMRLEPKPIQIDRRLTGSNYIDEPLQQVIQFALRDYIQYWYYTLSEDDSFLLEIRQTVQNALVQFSTRSKEVDWQPYLTTRLVDDFATHLRVFRKAQDRLEDSKQRDLSEEMVESFFEAEVEMERNICRDVVCTSLKDEEGTHTHPEG
;
A
#
# COMPACT_ATOMS: atom_id res chain seq x y z
N MET A 1 36.40 51.28 36.79
CA MET A 1 35.37 52.10 36.11
C MET A 1 33.97 51.47 36.10
N PHE A 2 33.79 50.14 36.08
CA PHE A 2 32.43 49.55 36.13
C PHE A 2 31.72 49.62 37.49
N ALA A 3 32.46 49.68 38.62
CA ALA A 3 31.88 49.71 39.97
C ALA A 3 31.31 51.08 40.37
N GLU A 4 31.81 52.20 39.83
CA GLU A 4 31.28 53.53 40.11
C GLU A 4 29.96 53.78 39.37
N ALA A 5 29.82 53.23 38.15
CA ALA A 5 28.59 53.33 37.38
C ALA A 5 27.44 52.53 38.01
N SER A 6 27.71 51.35 38.59
CA SER A 6 26.68 50.58 39.30
C SER A 6 26.23 51.27 40.59
N LEU A 7 27.16 51.81 41.40
CA LEU A 7 26.82 52.57 42.61
C LEU A 7 25.98 53.83 42.31
N SER A 8 26.28 54.52 41.20
CA SER A 8 25.48 55.65 40.72
C SER A 8 24.06 55.22 40.34
N VAL A 9 23.89 54.16 39.54
CA VAL A 9 22.56 53.68 39.12
C VAL A 9 21.70 53.24 40.31
N TRP A 10 22.29 52.54 41.29
CA TRP A 10 21.59 52.16 42.52
C TRP A 10 21.27 53.37 43.43
N GLY A 11 22.14 54.38 43.44
CA GLY A 11 21.91 55.63 44.16
C GLY A 11 20.77 56.46 43.56
N TRP A 12 20.75 56.64 42.25
CA TRP A 12 19.66 57.33 41.53
C TRP A 12 18.35 56.54 41.59
N GLY A 13 18.41 55.21 41.49
CA GLY A 13 17.25 54.33 41.68
C GLY A 13 16.67 54.43 43.10
N GLY A 14 17.52 54.41 44.12
CA GLY A 14 17.12 54.58 45.52
C GLY A 14 16.52 55.95 45.81
N LEU A 15 17.12 57.03 45.28
CA LEU A 15 16.57 58.39 45.38
C LEU A 15 15.18 58.48 44.74
N GLY A 16 14.98 57.85 43.58
CA GLY A 16 13.67 57.80 42.91
C GLY A 16 12.62 57.05 43.74
N VAL A 17 12.98 55.93 44.35
CA VAL A 17 12.07 55.14 45.22
C VAL A 17 11.68 55.93 46.47
N VAL A 18 12.63 56.62 47.10
CA VAL A 18 12.37 57.43 48.30
C VAL A 18 11.48 58.63 47.97
N LEU A 19 11.76 59.34 46.88
CA LEU A 19 10.93 60.47 46.44
C LEU A 19 9.51 60.02 46.10
N PHE A 20 9.38 58.88 45.42
CA PHE A 20 8.08 58.28 45.08
C PHE A 20 7.27 57.89 46.33
N LEU A 21 7.92 57.31 47.34
CA LEU A 21 7.27 56.96 48.62
C LEU A 21 6.82 58.20 49.41
N ILE A 22 7.57 59.31 49.34
CA ILE A 22 7.20 60.56 50.00
C ILE A 22 6.02 61.24 49.29
N THR A 23 6.01 61.26 47.96
CA THR A 23 4.95 61.93 47.18
C THR A 23 3.63 61.18 47.18
N PHE A 24 3.65 59.85 47.10
CA PHE A 24 2.45 59.02 46.95
C PHE A 24 2.08 58.22 48.23
N GLY A 25 2.94 58.23 49.25
CA GLY A 25 2.74 57.54 50.52
C GLY A 25 3.04 56.03 50.49
N PRO A 26 2.95 55.33 51.64
CA PRO A 26 3.25 53.89 51.74
C PRO A 26 2.30 53.00 50.93
N PHE A 27 1.12 53.52 50.57
CA PHE A 27 0.14 52.80 49.76
C PHE A 27 0.51 52.71 48.27
N ALA A 28 1.45 53.53 47.80
CA ALA A 28 1.88 53.56 46.40
C ALA A 28 2.47 52.20 45.93
N VAL A 29 3.15 51.50 46.83
CA VAL A 29 3.72 50.17 46.55
C VAL A 29 2.62 49.14 46.26
N PHE A 30 1.51 49.19 47.01
CA PHE A 30 0.37 48.30 46.79
C PHE A 30 -0.33 48.58 45.46
N TYR A 31 -0.51 49.85 45.10
CA TYR A 31 -1.07 50.21 43.79
C TYR A 31 -0.16 49.75 42.64
N LEU A 32 1.15 49.96 42.75
CA LEU A 32 2.11 49.53 41.74
C LEU A 32 2.13 48.00 41.57
N ALA A 33 2.10 47.25 42.68
CA ALA A 33 1.99 45.79 42.63
C ALA A 33 0.67 45.33 41.99
N PHE A 34 -0.46 45.99 42.28
CA PHE A 34 -1.74 45.72 41.67
C PHE A 34 -1.73 45.99 40.15
N TYR A 35 -1.13 47.10 39.70
CA TYR A 35 -0.99 47.41 38.28
C TYR A 35 -0.14 46.37 37.54
N ILE A 36 0.95 45.90 38.13
CA ILE A 36 1.77 44.82 37.54
C ILE A 36 0.95 43.53 37.44
N PHE A 37 0.19 43.17 38.47
CA PHE A 37 -0.67 41.99 38.44
C PHE A 37 -1.76 42.09 37.37
N CYS A 38 -2.43 43.23 37.25
CA CYS A 38 -3.42 43.49 36.20
C CYS A 38 -2.79 43.45 34.80
N PHE A 39 -1.56 43.94 34.64
CA PHE A 39 -0.86 43.91 33.36
C PHE A 39 -0.49 42.49 32.94
N VAL A 40 0.07 41.69 33.86
CA VAL A 40 0.42 40.29 33.60
C VAL A 40 -0.85 39.45 33.36
N GLY A 41 -1.88 39.63 34.18
CA GLY A 41 -3.17 38.96 34.03
C GLY A 41 -3.85 39.32 32.70
N GLY A 42 -3.87 40.61 32.35
CA GLY A 42 -4.40 41.09 31.08
C GLY A 42 -3.63 40.53 29.88
N GLY A 43 -2.30 40.51 29.96
CA GLY A 43 -1.44 39.90 28.94
C GLY A 43 -1.69 38.40 28.77
N PHE A 44 -1.88 37.68 29.87
CA PHE A 44 -2.21 36.26 29.84
C PHE A 44 -3.57 36.01 29.20
N VAL A 45 -4.61 36.77 29.57
CA VAL A 45 -5.96 36.66 28.97
C VAL A 45 -5.92 36.97 27.47
N VAL A 46 -5.21 38.02 27.04
CA VAL A 46 -5.07 38.35 25.62
C VAL A 46 -4.33 37.25 24.88
N THR A 47 -3.30 36.65 25.47
CA THR A 47 -2.56 35.53 24.86
C THR A 47 -3.45 34.29 24.73
N LEU A 48 -4.27 33.99 25.74
CA LEU A 48 -5.22 32.88 25.68
C LEU A 48 -6.34 33.12 24.66
N LEU A 49 -6.89 34.33 24.61
CA LEU A 49 -7.90 34.69 23.61
C LEU A 49 -7.32 34.65 22.21
N PHE A 50 -6.14 35.24 21.99
CA PHE A 50 -5.43 35.18 20.72
C PHE A 50 -5.09 33.74 20.32
N GLY A 51 -4.64 32.92 21.29
CA GLY A 51 -4.40 31.49 21.09
C GLY A 51 -5.67 30.74 20.69
N LYS A 52 -6.81 31.01 21.35
CA LYS A 52 -8.11 30.44 21.00
C LYS A 52 -8.55 30.86 19.59
N THR A 53 -8.49 32.14 19.27
CA THR A 53 -8.87 32.64 17.93
C THR A 53 -7.93 32.13 16.83
N ASN A 54 -6.63 32.00 17.13
CA ASN A 54 -5.66 31.45 16.18
C ASN A 54 -5.83 29.94 16.00
N SER A 55 -6.16 29.21 17.08
CA SER A 55 -6.47 27.78 17.02
C SER A 55 -7.72 27.51 16.20
N GLU A 56 -8.78 28.32 16.37
CA GLU A 56 -10.01 28.21 15.59
C GLU A 56 -9.72 28.47 14.10
N ARG A 57 -8.97 29.53 13.77
CA ARG A 57 -8.55 29.80 12.38
C ARG A 57 -7.63 28.73 11.79
N HIS A 58 -6.75 28.14 12.59
CA HIS A 58 -5.91 27.01 12.16
C HIS A 58 -6.76 25.77 11.87
N LEU A 59 -7.76 25.49 12.71
CA LEU A 59 -8.68 24.37 12.55
C LEU A 59 -9.56 24.55 11.30
N GLU A 60 -10.12 25.74 11.07
CA GLU A 60 -10.85 26.09 9.85
C GLU A 60 -9.99 25.93 8.58
N ARG A 61 -8.71 26.30 8.64
CA ARG A 61 -7.78 26.16 7.50
C ARG A 61 -7.40 24.68 7.25
N CYS A 62 -7.34 23.85 8.29
CA CYS A 62 -7.19 22.40 8.16
C CYS A 62 -8.46 21.74 7.60
N GLU A 63 -9.65 22.19 8.00
CA GLU A 63 -10.94 21.71 7.46
C GLU A 63 -11.06 21.97 5.96
N HIS A 64 -10.61 23.13 5.49
CA HIS A 64 -10.57 23.45 4.06
C HIS A 64 -9.48 22.71 3.26
N SER A 65 -8.52 22.05 3.92
CA SER A 65 -7.45 21.29 3.26
C SER A 65 -7.74 19.78 3.30
N TYR A 66 -8.46 19.31 2.29
CA TYR A 66 -8.41 17.94 1.77
C TYR A 66 -8.86 16.76 2.65
N LEU A 67 -9.59 16.95 3.76
CA LEU A 67 -10.22 15.82 4.46
C LEU A 67 -11.72 16.03 4.63
N PRO A 68 -12.59 15.24 3.95
CA PRO A 68 -14.02 15.28 4.22
C PRO A 68 -14.28 14.84 5.66
N ALA A 69 -15.30 15.43 6.29
CA ALA A 69 -15.70 15.13 7.66
C ALA A 69 -15.80 13.61 7.90
N THR A 70 -14.90 13.07 8.72
CA THR A 70 -14.95 11.69 9.23
C THR A 70 -16.10 11.55 10.22
N GLN A 71 -17.33 11.56 9.75
CA GLN A 71 -18.50 11.31 10.60
C GLN A 71 -19.47 10.27 10.01
N THR A 72 -19.41 10.01 8.71
CA THR A 72 -20.17 8.91 8.10
C THR A 72 -19.42 7.59 8.11
N GLY A 73 -18.08 7.58 8.04
CA GLY A 73 -17.29 6.35 7.98
C GLY A 73 -17.45 5.47 9.21
N ILE A 74 -17.25 6.02 10.42
CA ILE A 74 -17.24 5.24 11.67
C ILE A 74 -18.64 4.75 12.03
N LEU A 75 -19.66 5.60 11.88
CA LEU A 75 -21.05 5.19 12.11
C LEU A 75 -21.50 4.16 11.08
N LYS A 76 -21.12 4.31 9.81
CA LYS A 76 -21.40 3.30 8.78
C LYS A 76 -20.68 1.99 9.04
N THR A 77 -19.42 2.00 9.49
CA THR A 77 -18.71 0.78 9.89
C THR A 77 -19.30 0.14 11.14
N LEU A 78 -19.84 0.94 12.07
CA LEU A 78 -20.52 0.43 13.27
C LEU A 78 -21.87 -0.18 12.92
N ASP A 79 -22.62 0.42 11.98
CA ASP A 79 -23.84 -0.17 11.43
C ASP A 79 -23.53 -1.44 10.64
N GLU A 80 -22.46 -1.46 9.83
CA GLU A 80 -22.02 -2.65 9.09
C GLU A 80 -21.55 -3.77 10.02
N MET A 81 -20.88 -3.44 11.14
CA MET A 81 -20.52 -4.41 12.19
C MET A 81 -21.71 -4.87 13.04
N ARG A 82 -22.81 -4.10 13.06
CA ARG A 82 -24.07 -4.47 13.75
C ARG A 82 -25.02 -5.23 12.85
N LEU A 83 -24.83 -5.21 11.54
CA LEU A 83 -25.57 -6.04 10.61
C LEU A 83 -25.08 -7.48 10.76
N GLU A 84 -26.00 -8.36 11.17
CA GLU A 84 -25.80 -9.81 11.14
C GLU A 84 -25.15 -10.24 9.82
N PRO A 85 -24.12 -11.10 9.85
CA PRO A 85 -23.40 -11.51 8.65
C PRO A 85 -24.40 -12.02 7.62
N LYS A 86 -24.47 -11.32 6.49
CA LYS A 86 -25.39 -11.64 5.41
C LYS A 86 -25.19 -13.12 5.04
N PRO A 87 -26.24 -13.94 4.94
CA PRO A 87 -26.05 -15.35 4.64
C PRO A 87 -25.39 -15.45 3.26
N ILE A 88 -24.14 -15.90 3.25
CA ILE A 88 -23.38 -16.11 2.03
C ILE A 88 -24.06 -17.27 1.30
N GLN A 89 -24.86 -16.94 0.28
CA GLN A 89 -25.50 -17.94 -0.56
C GLN A 89 -24.46 -18.49 -1.53
N ILE A 90 -23.93 -19.65 -1.17
CA ILE A 90 -22.99 -20.43 -1.96
C ILE A 90 -23.80 -21.20 -3.01
N ASP A 91 -23.71 -20.80 -4.27
CA ASP A 91 -24.34 -21.55 -5.36
C ASP A 91 -23.65 -22.91 -5.52
N ARG A 92 -24.46 -23.96 -5.63
CA ARG A 92 -23.98 -25.32 -5.82
C ARG A 92 -23.56 -25.58 -7.28
N ARG A 93 -23.89 -24.71 -8.22
CA ARG A 93 -23.56 -24.88 -9.64
C ARG A 93 -22.27 -24.15 -9.97
N LEU A 94 -21.24 -24.89 -10.40
CA LEU A 94 -19.92 -24.32 -10.74
C LEU A 94 -19.66 -24.40 -12.25
N THR A 95 -19.84 -25.60 -12.81
CA THR A 95 -19.63 -25.88 -14.24
C THR A 95 -20.93 -26.17 -14.97
N GLY A 96 -22.00 -26.50 -14.25
CA GLY A 96 -23.30 -26.87 -14.82
C GLY A 96 -23.46 -28.38 -15.06
N SER A 97 -22.43 -29.17 -14.72
CA SER A 97 -22.49 -30.64 -14.68
C SER A 97 -22.37 -31.11 -13.23
N ASN A 98 -23.42 -31.72 -12.68
CA ASN A 98 -23.42 -32.23 -11.30
C ASN A 98 -22.32 -33.28 -11.06
N TYR A 99 -21.93 -34.04 -12.09
CA TYR A 99 -20.88 -35.06 -11.99
C TYR A 99 -19.50 -34.45 -11.69
N ILE A 100 -19.24 -33.22 -12.16
CA ILE A 100 -17.98 -32.50 -11.97
C ILE A 100 -18.09 -31.58 -10.75
N ASP A 101 -19.24 -30.93 -10.58
CA ASP A 101 -19.46 -29.94 -9.53
C ASP A 101 -19.38 -30.56 -8.12
N GLU A 102 -19.87 -31.79 -7.94
CA GLU A 102 -19.86 -32.45 -6.63
C GLU A 102 -18.44 -32.80 -6.13
N PRO A 103 -17.58 -33.52 -6.91
CA PRO A 103 -16.19 -33.73 -6.52
C PRO A 103 -15.43 -32.43 -6.32
N LEU A 104 -15.69 -31.42 -7.16
CA LEU A 104 -15.01 -30.14 -7.11
C LEU A 104 -15.32 -29.37 -5.83
N GLN A 105 -16.58 -29.41 -5.37
CA GLN A 105 -16.97 -28.87 -4.08
C GLN A 105 -16.33 -29.61 -2.91
N GLN A 106 -16.20 -30.94 -3.00
CA GLN A 106 -15.51 -31.74 -1.98
C GLN A 106 -14.04 -31.35 -1.90
N VAL A 107 -13.36 -31.21 -3.04
CA VAL A 107 -11.95 -30.78 -3.09
C VAL A 107 -11.79 -29.40 -2.45
N ILE A 108 -12.64 -28.43 -2.80
CA ILE A 108 -12.61 -27.10 -2.19
C ILE A 108 -12.84 -27.20 -0.67
N GLN A 109 -13.82 -27.98 -0.24
CA GLN A 109 -14.13 -28.16 1.18
C GLN A 109 -12.95 -28.79 1.95
N PHE A 110 -12.28 -29.81 1.38
CA PHE A 110 -11.11 -30.43 2.00
C PHE A 110 -9.92 -29.47 2.01
N ALA A 111 -9.68 -28.73 0.93
CA ALA A 111 -8.61 -27.74 0.88
C ALA A 111 -8.79 -26.63 1.93
N LEU A 112 -10.00 -26.08 2.06
CA LEU A 112 -10.29 -25.07 3.08
C LEU A 112 -10.12 -25.63 4.49
N ARG A 113 -10.56 -26.88 4.73
CA ARG A 113 -10.42 -27.55 6.02
C ARG A 113 -8.97 -27.80 6.42
N ASP A 114 -8.20 -28.37 5.50
CA ASP A 114 -6.86 -28.88 5.83
C ASP A 114 -5.81 -27.76 5.85
N TYR A 115 -5.96 -26.74 4.99
CA TYR A 115 -4.97 -25.67 4.85
C TYR A 115 -5.33 -24.36 5.54
N ILE A 116 -6.62 -24.06 5.75
CA ILE A 116 -7.06 -22.74 6.28
C ILE A 116 -7.68 -22.89 7.65
N GLN A 117 -8.65 -23.78 7.80
CA GLN A 117 -9.46 -23.94 9.01
C GLN A 117 -8.60 -24.27 10.26
N TYR A 118 -7.52 -25.05 10.11
CA TYR A 118 -6.63 -25.44 11.21
C TYR A 118 -6.00 -24.25 11.94
N TRP A 119 -5.34 -23.35 11.21
CA TRP A 119 -4.69 -22.19 11.83
C TRP A 119 -5.70 -21.07 12.10
N TYR A 120 -6.74 -20.94 11.26
CA TYR A 120 -7.71 -19.87 11.37
C TYR A 120 -8.50 -19.92 12.68
N TYR A 121 -8.96 -21.10 13.11
CA TYR A 121 -9.64 -21.26 14.40
C TYR A 121 -8.73 -21.08 15.62
N THR A 122 -7.41 -20.98 15.42
CA THR A 122 -6.49 -20.55 16.49
C THR A 122 -6.50 -19.02 16.66
N LEU A 123 -6.89 -18.26 15.63
CA LEU A 123 -6.91 -16.79 15.64
C LEU A 123 -8.30 -16.20 15.89
N SER A 124 -9.36 -16.77 15.30
CA SER A 124 -10.72 -16.25 15.39
C SER A 124 -11.77 -17.36 15.32
N GLU A 125 -12.94 -17.15 15.94
CA GLU A 125 -14.08 -18.09 15.95
C GLU A 125 -15.13 -17.76 14.88
N ASP A 126 -14.95 -16.71 14.07
CA ASP A 126 -15.94 -16.30 13.07
C ASP A 126 -15.87 -17.11 11.78
N ASP A 127 -16.98 -17.71 11.35
CA ASP A 127 -17.05 -18.48 10.10
C ASP A 127 -17.15 -17.60 8.83
N SER A 128 -17.36 -16.28 8.99
CA SER A 128 -17.58 -15.34 7.88
C SER A 128 -16.42 -15.34 6.90
N PHE A 129 -15.17 -15.27 7.39
CA PHE A 129 -13.98 -15.31 6.54
C PHE A 129 -13.88 -16.60 5.71
N LEU A 130 -14.15 -17.76 6.33
CA LEU A 130 -14.08 -19.05 5.64
C LEU A 130 -15.14 -19.14 4.52
N LEU A 131 -16.32 -18.59 4.77
CA LEU A 131 -17.40 -18.51 3.78
C LEU A 131 -17.04 -17.55 2.63
N GLU A 132 -16.41 -16.41 2.91
CA GLU A 132 -15.96 -15.46 1.90
C GLU A 132 -14.86 -16.01 0.99
N ILE A 133 -13.87 -16.72 1.56
CA ILE A 133 -12.86 -17.43 0.75
C ILE A 133 -13.55 -18.45 -0.14
N ARG A 134 -14.47 -19.24 0.43
CA ARG A 134 -15.19 -20.26 -0.34
C ARG A 134 -15.95 -19.64 -1.51
N GLN A 135 -16.67 -18.54 -1.26
CA GLN A 135 -17.39 -17.81 -2.31
C GLN A 135 -16.44 -17.27 -3.38
N THR A 136 -15.28 -16.73 -2.98
CA THR A 136 -14.27 -16.19 -3.91
C THR A 136 -13.71 -17.29 -4.81
N VAL A 137 -13.34 -18.44 -4.25
CA VAL A 137 -12.85 -19.60 -5.02
C VAL A 137 -13.92 -20.09 -6.01
N GLN A 138 -15.17 -20.18 -5.58
CA GLN A 138 -16.27 -20.60 -6.45
C GLN A 138 -16.53 -19.59 -7.58
N ASN A 139 -16.53 -18.29 -7.29
CA ASN A 139 -16.68 -17.26 -8.30
C ASN A 139 -15.56 -17.32 -9.34
N ALA A 140 -14.31 -17.47 -8.89
CA ALA A 140 -13.17 -17.64 -9.78
C ALA A 140 -13.33 -18.89 -10.67
N LEU A 141 -13.81 -19.99 -10.10
CA LEU A 141 -14.03 -21.25 -10.80
C LEU A 141 -15.18 -21.17 -11.81
N VAL A 142 -16.28 -20.48 -11.49
CA VAL A 142 -17.40 -20.21 -12.42
C VAL A 142 -16.92 -19.36 -13.59
N GLN A 143 -16.14 -18.31 -13.32
CA GLN A 143 -15.55 -17.49 -14.37
C GLN A 143 -14.60 -18.31 -15.25
N PHE A 144 -13.72 -19.10 -14.63
CA PHE A 144 -12.81 -20.00 -15.35
C PHE A 144 -13.56 -21.01 -16.23
N SER A 145 -14.61 -21.63 -15.70
CA SER A 145 -15.50 -22.54 -16.42
C SER A 145 -16.18 -21.85 -17.60
N THR A 146 -16.65 -20.63 -17.42
CA THR A 146 -17.29 -19.84 -18.48
C THR A 146 -16.29 -19.53 -19.60
N ARG A 147 -15.10 -19.02 -19.25
CA ARG A 147 -14.03 -18.75 -20.22
C ARG A 147 -13.56 -20.02 -20.94
N SER A 148 -13.48 -21.14 -20.23
CA SER A 148 -13.09 -22.43 -20.83
C SER A 148 -14.11 -22.94 -21.86
N LYS A 149 -15.39 -22.57 -21.72
CA LYS A 149 -16.44 -22.93 -22.69
C LYS A 149 -16.42 -22.03 -23.94
N GLU A 150 -15.90 -20.81 -23.83
CA GLU A 150 -15.75 -19.87 -24.95
C GLU A 150 -14.60 -20.27 -25.89
N VAL A 151 -13.74 -21.22 -25.48
CA VAL A 151 -12.60 -21.68 -26.27
C VAL A 151 -12.98 -22.86 -27.18
N ASP A 152 -12.69 -22.72 -28.46
CA ASP A 152 -12.80 -23.82 -29.43
C ASP A 152 -11.64 -24.83 -29.24
N TRP A 153 -11.88 -25.85 -28.41
CA TRP A 153 -10.87 -26.86 -28.07
C TRP A 153 -10.37 -27.68 -29.25
N GLN A 154 -11.21 -27.93 -30.26
CA GLN A 154 -10.81 -28.72 -31.42
C GLN A 154 -9.65 -28.08 -32.20
N PRO A 155 -9.79 -26.88 -32.79
CA PRO A 155 -8.68 -26.23 -33.49
C PRO A 155 -7.52 -25.90 -32.54
N TYR A 156 -7.78 -25.62 -31.27
CA TYR A 156 -6.71 -25.39 -30.31
C TYR A 156 -5.82 -26.64 -30.15
N LEU A 157 -6.40 -27.82 -29.92
CA LEU A 157 -5.64 -29.04 -29.68
C LEU A 157 -5.07 -29.66 -30.96
N THR A 158 -5.78 -29.58 -32.08
CA THR A 158 -5.36 -30.28 -33.31
C THR A 158 -4.43 -29.45 -34.18
N THR A 159 -4.54 -28.11 -34.15
CA THR A 159 -3.68 -27.25 -34.95
C THR A 159 -2.76 -26.44 -34.06
N ARG A 160 -3.28 -25.54 -33.23
CA ARG A 160 -2.44 -24.57 -32.51
C ARG A 160 -1.39 -25.23 -31.62
N LEU A 161 -1.82 -26.12 -30.73
CA LEU A 161 -0.91 -26.82 -29.82
C LEU A 161 0.13 -27.67 -30.58
N VAL A 162 -0.29 -28.33 -31.66
CA VAL A 162 0.59 -29.18 -32.47
C VAL A 162 1.58 -28.33 -33.27
N ASP A 163 1.13 -27.21 -33.82
CA ASP A 163 1.95 -26.24 -34.55
C ASP A 163 2.98 -25.59 -33.62
N ASP A 164 2.57 -25.22 -32.40
CA ASP A 164 3.46 -24.68 -31.37
C ASP A 164 4.52 -25.73 -30.98
N PHE A 165 4.11 -26.97 -30.72
CA PHE A 165 5.05 -28.06 -30.41
C PHE A 165 5.99 -28.37 -31.57
N ALA A 166 5.49 -28.39 -32.81
CA ALA A 166 6.29 -28.58 -34.01
C ALA A 166 7.29 -27.42 -34.20
N THR A 167 6.90 -26.20 -33.86
CA THR A 167 7.76 -25.01 -33.89
C THR A 167 8.87 -25.13 -32.85
N HIS A 168 8.54 -25.45 -31.59
CA HIS A 168 9.53 -25.72 -30.54
C HIS A 168 10.51 -26.84 -30.94
N LEU A 169 10.02 -27.93 -31.55
CA LEU A 169 10.88 -29.02 -32.02
C LEU A 169 11.79 -28.60 -33.18
N ARG A 170 11.32 -27.73 -34.07
CA ARG A 170 12.15 -27.17 -35.16
C ARG A 170 13.24 -26.26 -34.62
N VAL A 171 12.90 -25.37 -33.70
CA VAL A 171 13.87 -24.49 -33.01
C VAL A 171 14.91 -25.33 -32.26
N PHE A 172 14.45 -26.38 -31.56
CA PHE A 172 15.32 -27.32 -30.86
C PHE A 172 16.32 -28.02 -31.78
N ARG A 173 15.85 -28.57 -32.91
CA ARG A 173 16.75 -29.21 -33.88
C ARG A 173 17.74 -28.21 -34.49
N LYS A 174 17.28 -27.00 -34.83
CA LYS A 174 18.14 -25.94 -35.36
C LYS A 174 19.24 -25.55 -34.38
N ALA A 175 18.92 -25.50 -33.09
CA ALA A 175 19.90 -25.25 -32.03
C ALA A 175 20.88 -26.43 -31.87
N GLN A 176 20.37 -27.66 -31.92
CA GLN A 176 21.22 -28.87 -31.89
C GLN A 176 22.21 -28.91 -33.06
N ASP A 177 21.78 -28.59 -34.27
CA ASP A 177 22.65 -28.56 -35.46
C ASP A 177 23.79 -27.53 -35.30
N ARG A 178 23.52 -26.36 -34.68
CA ARG A 178 24.55 -25.33 -34.38
C ARG A 178 25.59 -25.80 -33.36
N LEU A 179 25.21 -26.70 -32.46
CA LEU A 179 26.10 -27.27 -31.44
C LEU A 179 26.97 -28.41 -31.98
N GLU A 180 26.45 -29.21 -32.92
CA GLU A 180 27.24 -30.27 -33.55
C GLU A 180 28.42 -29.70 -34.37
N ASP A 181 28.25 -28.49 -34.92
CA ASP A 181 29.29 -27.74 -35.63
C ASP A 181 30.33 -27.10 -34.67
N SER A 182 29.96 -26.82 -33.41
CA SER A 182 30.82 -26.20 -32.39
C SER A 182 31.42 -27.25 -31.45
N LYS A 183 32.54 -27.84 -31.85
CA LYS A 183 33.36 -28.67 -30.95
C LYS A 183 33.97 -27.78 -29.84
N GLN A 184 33.36 -27.78 -28.64
CA GLN A 184 34.01 -27.93 -27.31
C GLN A 184 33.52 -26.95 -26.20
N ARG A 185 32.96 -27.55 -25.12
CA ARG A 185 32.72 -27.12 -23.70
C ARG A 185 31.35 -26.53 -23.34
N ASP A 186 30.81 -27.04 -22.22
CA ASP A 186 29.51 -26.78 -21.57
C ASP A 186 28.25 -26.80 -22.45
N LEU A 187 28.03 -27.97 -23.05
CA LEU A 187 26.91 -28.34 -23.91
C LEU A 187 25.52 -27.91 -23.41
N SER A 188 25.29 -27.82 -22.09
CA SER A 188 23.94 -27.53 -21.58
C SER A 188 23.61 -26.04 -21.57
N GLU A 189 24.57 -25.16 -21.30
CA GLU A 189 24.32 -23.72 -21.23
C GLU A 189 24.36 -23.13 -22.65
N GLU A 190 25.34 -23.56 -23.46
CA GLU A 190 25.45 -23.20 -24.88
C GLU A 190 24.24 -23.68 -25.70
N MET A 191 23.67 -24.85 -25.38
CA MET A 191 22.45 -25.34 -26.04
C MET A 191 21.24 -24.48 -25.74
N VAL A 192 21.11 -24.05 -24.49
CA VAL A 192 20.01 -23.23 -24.04
C VAL A 192 20.11 -21.85 -24.69
N GLU A 193 21.30 -21.26 -24.74
CA GLU A 193 21.55 -20.00 -25.46
C GLU A 193 21.26 -20.12 -26.96
N SER A 194 21.79 -21.15 -27.62
CA SER A 194 21.54 -21.37 -29.06
C SER A 194 20.07 -21.65 -29.37
N PHE A 195 19.33 -22.28 -28.44
CA PHE A 195 17.89 -22.50 -28.57
C PHE A 195 17.12 -21.18 -28.55
N PHE A 196 17.42 -20.32 -27.58
CA PHE A 196 16.74 -19.04 -27.46
C PHE A 196 17.11 -18.08 -28.60
N GLU A 197 18.36 -18.10 -29.08
CA GLU A 197 18.74 -17.34 -30.28
C GLU A 197 17.97 -17.81 -31.53
N ALA A 198 17.81 -19.14 -31.68
CA ALA A 198 17.03 -19.70 -32.78
C ALA A 198 15.51 -19.42 -32.66
N GLU A 199 15.00 -19.28 -31.44
CA GLU A 199 13.61 -18.89 -31.14
C GLU A 199 13.38 -17.42 -31.54
N VAL A 200 14.24 -16.50 -31.10
CA VAL A 200 14.22 -15.07 -31.46
C VAL A 200 14.19 -14.88 -32.98
N GLU A 201 15.03 -15.64 -33.70
CA GLU A 201 15.12 -15.55 -35.16
C GLU A 201 13.85 -16.07 -35.88
N MET A 202 13.09 -16.95 -35.23
CA MET A 202 11.85 -17.53 -35.78
C MET A 202 10.57 -16.80 -35.35
N GLU A 203 10.60 -16.05 -34.25
CA GLU A 203 9.43 -15.36 -33.71
C GLU A 203 9.22 -13.96 -34.33
N ARG A 204 7.94 -13.55 -34.46
CA ARG A 204 7.55 -12.28 -35.10
C ARG A 204 6.89 -11.26 -34.17
N ASN A 205 6.41 -11.64 -32.99
CA ASN A 205 5.52 -10.78 -32.18
C ASN A 205 5.88 -10.63 -30.69
N ILE A 206 6.29 -11.70 -30.00
CA ILE A 206 6.66 -11.66 -28.57
C ILE A 206 7.81 -12.64 -28.39
N CYS A 207 8.92 -12.19 -27.82
CA CYS A 207 10.07 -13.04 -27.49
C CYS A 207 10.31 -13.02 -25.98
N ARG A 208 10.95 -14.08 -25.45
CA ARG A 208 11.34 -14.20 -24.04
C ARG A 208 12.06 -12.96 -23.52
N ASP A 209 12.93 -12.34 -24.31
CA ASP A 209 13.71 -11.15 -23.92
C ASP A 209 12.81 -9.95 -23.60
N VAL A 210 11.64 -9.86 -24.23
CA VAL A 210 10.64 -8.80 -23.97
C VAL A 210 9.89 -9.02 -22.66
N VAL A 211 9.87 -10.26 -22.16
CA VAL A 211 9.14 -10.67 -20.95
C VAL A 211 10.10 -10.87 -19.76
N CYS A 212 11.40 -11.06 -20.01
CA CYS A 212 12.36 -11.34 -18.97
C CYS A 212 12.65 -10.09 -18.13
N THR A 213 12.37 -10.15 -16.83
CA THR A 213 12.70 -9.09 -15.85
C THR A 213 14.07 -9.29 -15.21
N SER A 214 14.97 -9.96 -15.95
CA SER A 214 16.34 -10.27 -15.54
C SER A 214 17.19 -9.00 -15.57
N LEU A 215 17.78 -8.64 -14.44
CA LEU A 215 18.65 -7.46 -14.32
C LEU A 215 19.87 -7.50 -15.27
N LYS A 216 20.32 -8.69 -15.68
CA LYS A 216 21.48 -8.84 -16.58
C LYS A 216 21.18 -8.40 -18.01
N ASP A 217 19.92 -8.49 -18.44
CA ASP A 217 19.50 -8.24 -19.82
C ASP A 217 18.97 -6.79 -20.00
N GLU A 218 18.59 -6.11 -18.90
CA GLU A 218 18.25 -4.68 -18.90
C GLU A 218 19.45 -3.78 -19.23
N GLU A 219 20.67 -4.15 -18.84
CA GLU A 219 21.88 -3.35 -19.09
C GLU A 219 22.33 -3.39 -20.58
N GLY A 220 22.00 -4.46 -21.32
CA GLY A 220 22.35 -4.62 -22.74
C GLY A 220 21.44 -3.85 -23.70
N THR A 221 20.21 -3.53 -23.28
CA THR A 221 19.22 -2.87 -24.14
C THR A 221 19.47 -1.36 -24.30
N HIS A 222 20.34 -0.76 -23.47
CA HIS A 222 20.71 0.65 -23.55
C HIS A 222 21.86 0.96 -24.53
N THR A 223 22.40 -0.04 -25.24
CA THR A 223 23.47 0.17 -26.24
C THR A 223 23.03 -0.26 -27.63
N HIS A 224 21.96 0.34 -28.16
CA HIS A 224 21.79 0.41 -29.61
C HIS A 224 22.54 1.66 -30.12
N PRO A 225 23.59 1.52 -30.95
CA PRO A 225 24.12 2.66 -31.68
C PRO A 225 23.16 2.98 -32.83
N GLU A 226 22.69 4.21 -32.89
CA GLU A 226 22.16 4.76 -34.15
C GLU A 226 23.30 4.80 -35.17
N GLY A 227 23.13 4.08 -36.28
CA GLY A 227 24.06 4.01 -37.41
C GLY A 227 23.48 3.22 -38.57
#